data_AF-A0A2D7RDU6-F1
#
_entry.id   AF-A0A2D7RDU6-F1
#
_cell.length_a   1.000
_cell.length_b   1.000
_cell.length_c   1.000
_cell.angle_alpha   90.00
_cell.angle_beta   90.00
_cell.angle_gamma   90.00
#
_symmetry.space_group_name_H-M   'P 1'
#
loop_
_entity.id
_entity.type
_entity.pdbx_description
1 polymer ?
#
loop_
_entity_poly.entity_id
_entity_poly.type
_entity_poly.pdbx_seq_one_letter_code
_entity_poly.pdbx_strand_id
1 'polypeptide(L)'
;MNTLDFIFQGKCFTASKGDSVAAALLNAGEYVLGERINGEQRGAFCGMGVCNECLVTINGQRGFRACMQIIKPGDVIEKESDRRHATLNQKTNTPKRLNEHAEILIVGAGPAGLTAAIKAKAAGVDVVVLDDREEPGGQYYKPRSIGFRGFHGLDRQHREGNRLREKAQKIGVRIYSGQTVWYARKEKDTFEIRSVSENRQFYIKALSVILCTGAFEVPKIIPGWTLPGVVTIGAAQTMVRRYGVIPSGKVLIAGNGPLGLQLAHEILRLGPRNITLAEKAAVNVNFQLLKAAFYCPRLMVDGAIYRWTTFKSKTSVLYNWEIEAILGTRRVEGALLSNLKTKEKRKIPCEFIAAGEGFSPQTELSRLLGVPVKIDPTTKQITPIRNSDCSTIIPNL
;
A
#
# COMPACT_ATOMS: atom_id res chain seq x y z
N MET A 1 17.13 5.98 -22.35
CA MET A 1 15.99 6.75 -21.80
C MET A 1 14.92 5.77 -21.34
N ASN A 2 14.53 5.81 -20.06
CA ASN A 2 13.58 4.86 -19.44
C ASN A 2 12.16 5.46 -19.35
N THR A 3 11.73 6.17 -20.39
CA THR A 3 10.42 6.81 -20.46
C THR A 3 9.52 6.12 -21.47
N LEU A 4 8.21 6.36 -21.34
CA LEU A 4 7.19 5.96 -22.30
C LEU A 4 6.10 7.03 -22.34
N ASP A 5 5.45 7.18 -23.49
CA ASP A 5 4.36 8.14 -23.66
C ASP A 5 3.00 7.46 -23.54
N PHE A 6 2.02 8.22 -23.05
CA PHE A 6 0.64 7.81 -22.87
C PHE A 6 -0.29 9.02 -23.03
N ILE A 7 -1.59 8.77 -23.16
CA ILE A 7 -2.60 9.80 -23.30
C ILE A 7 -3.46 9.80 -22.05
N PHE A 8 -3.68 10.97 -21.45
CA PHE A 8 -4.69 11.16 -20.40
C PHE A 8 -5.63 12.29 -20.77
N GLN A 9 -6.93 12.03 -20.83
CA GLN A 9 -7.95 13.03 -21.20
C GLN A 9 -7.63 13.72 -22.54
N GLY A 10 -7.19 12.94 -23.53
CA GLY A 10 -6.83 13.44 -24.86
C GLY A 10 -5.51 14.21 -24.95
N LYS A 11 -4.75 14.36 -23.85
CA LYS A 11 -3.44 15.03 -23.82
C LYS A 11 -2.30 14.03 -23.68
N CYS A 12 -1.18 14.29 -24.35
CA CYS A 12 0.01 13.46 -24.25
C CYS A 12 0.79 13.75 -22.97
N PHE A 13 1.24 12.69 -22.30
CA PHE A 13 2.08 12.71 -21.11
C PHE A 13 3.20 11.69 -21.23
N THR A 14 4.25 11.88 -20.43
CA THR A 14 5.39 10.95 -20.37
C THR A 14 5.51 10.37 -18.96
N ALA A 15 5.63 9.05 -18.87
CA ALA A 15 5.85 8.29 -17.65
C ALA A 15 7.23 7.63 -17.64
N SER A 16 7.67 7.20 -16.45
CA SER A 16 8.83 6.31 -16.33
C SER A 16 8.38 4.86 -16.51
N LYS A 17 9.23 4.03 -17.12
CA LYS A 17 8.98 2.58 -17.23
C LYS A 17 8.73 1.96 -15.85
N GLY A 18 7.68 1.16 -15.75
CA GLY A 18 7.30 0.49 -14.50
C GLY A 18 6.54 1.38 -13.51
N ASP A 19 6.16 2.61 -13.88
CA ASP A 19 5.19 3.37 -13.11
C ASP A 19 3.83 2.67 -13.10
N SER A 20 3.11 2.83 -11.98
CA SER A 20 1.67 2.67 -12.04
C SER A 20 1.01 3.89 -12.67
N VAL A 21 -0.20 3.74 -13.23
CA VAL A 21 -0.98 4.87 -13.75
C VAL A 21 -1.14 5.97 -12.70
N ALA A 22 -1.37 5.61 -11.43
CA ALA A 22 -1.47 6.58 -10.35
C ALA A 22 -0.15 7.34 -10.12
N ALA A 23 0.99 6.66 -10.19
CA ALA A 23 2.30 7.29 -10.02
C ALA A 23 2.62 8.23 -11.20
N ALA A 24 2.34 7.80 -12.43
CA ALA A 24 2.54 8.60 -13.63
C ALA A 24 1.70 9.90 -13.61
N LEU A 25 0.40 9.78 -13.32
CA LEU A 25 -0.51 10.92 -13.24
C LEU A 25 -0.16 11.86 -12.08
N LEU A 26 0.17 11.32 -10.90
CA LEU A 26 0.59 12.15 -9.77
C LEU A 26 1.88 12.93 -10.09
N ASN A 27 2.84 12.29 -10.76
CA ASN A 27 4.07 12.95 -11.22
C ASN A 27 3.79 14.05 -12.25
N ALA A 28 2.77 13.89 -13.08
CA ALA A 28 2.30 14.89 -14.03
C ALA A 28 1.46 16.02 -13.39
N GLY A 29 1.19 15.95 -12.08
CA GLY A 29 0.35 16.93 -11.38
C GLY A 29 -1.16 16.69 -11.55
N GLU A 30 -1.56 15.52 -12.02
CA GLU A 30 -2.96 15.12 -12.19
C GLU A 30 -3.45 14.35 -10.96
N TYR A 31 -4.27 15.01 -10.13
CA TYR A 31 -4.79 14.46 -8.87
C TYR A 31 -6.20 13.87 -9.01
N VAL A 32 -6.97 14.38 -9.96
CA VAL A 32 -8.39 14.04 -10.13
C VAL A 32 -8.50 12.91 -11.15
N LEU A 33 -8.90 11.73 -10.70
CA LEU A 33 -9.05 10.53 -11.52
C LEU A 33 -10.51 10.20 -11.84
N GLY A 34 -11.46 10.85 -11.16
CA GLY A 34 -12.87 10.57 -11.36
C GLY A 34 -13.79 11.48 -10.56
N GLU A 35 -15.08 11.36 -10.84
CA GLU A 35 -16.17 11.97 -10.08
C GLU A 35 -17.12 10.86 -9.60
N ARG A 36 -17.60 10.99 -8.36
CA ARG A 36 -18.51 10.03 -7.74
C ARG A 36 -19.97 10.41 -7.90
N ILE A 37 -20.87 9.49 -7.54
CA ILE A 37 -22.31 9.69 -7.70
C ILE A 37 -22.82 10.90 -6.91
N ASN A 38 -22.15 11.25 -5.82
CA ASN A 38 -22.41 12.44 -5.02
C ASN A 38 -21.86 13.75 -5.61
N GLY A 39 -21.23 13.72 -6.79
CA GLY A 39 -20.64 14.88 -7.47
C GLY A 39 -19.23 15.22 -7.01
N GLU A 40 -18.70 14.49 -6.03
CA GLU A 40 -17.39 14.77 -5.47
C GLU A 40 -16.26 14.18 -6.32
N GLN A 41 -15.15 14.91 -6.39
CA GLN A 41 -13.95 14.47 -7.11
C GLN A 41 -13.14 13.48 -6.27
N ARG A 42 -12.47 12.55 -6.96
CA ARG A 42 -11.63 11.52 -6.33
C ARG A 42 -10.33 11.30 -7.08
N GLY A 43 -9.34 10.78 -6.36
CA GLY A 43 -7.99 10.56 -6.85
C GLY A 43 -7.35 9.30 -6.27
N ALA A 44 -6.03 9.18 -6.45
CA ALA A 44 -5.24 8.20 -5.71
C ALA A 44 -5.40 8.44 -4.21
N PHE A 45 -5.62 7.36 -3.43
CA PHE A 45 -5.85 7.46 -1.99
C PHE A 45 -5.04 6.44 -1.17
N CYS A 46 -5.39 5.14 -1.22
CA CYS A 46 -4.73 4.12 -0.40
C CYS A 46 -3.39 3.61 -0.96
N GLY A 47 -3.14 3.69 -2.27
CA GLY A 47 -1.96 3.08 -2.92
C GLY A 47 -1.82 1.55 -2.77
N MET A 48 -2.80 0.90 -2.12
CA MET A 48 -2.75 -0.50 -1.72
C MET A 48 -3.59 -1.42 -2.61
N GLY A 49 -4.48 -0.87 -3.45
CA GLY A 49 -5.35 -1.64 -4.34
C GLY A 49 -6.73 -1.95 -3.77
N VAL A 50 -7.11 -1.32 -2.65
CA VAL A 50 -8.22 -1.82 -1.80
C VAL A 50 -9.41 -0.85 -1.71
N CYS A 51 -9.18 0.46 -1.80
CA CYS A 51 -10.23 1.47 -1.58
C CYS A 51 -11.10 1.76 -2.81
N ASN A 52 -10.66 1.39 -4.01
CA ASN A 52 -11.29 1.74 -5.29
C ASN A 52 -11.50 3.25 -5.54
N GLU A 53 -10.75 4.14 -4.88
CA GLU A 53 -10.88 5.59 -5.15
C GLU A 53 -10.16 6.08 -6.42
N CYS A 54 -9.22 5.28 -6.90
CA CYS A 54 -8.38 5.64 -8.05
C CYS A 54 -8.83 5.01 -9.37
N LEU A 55 -10.14 4.80 -9.54
CA LEU A 55 -10.67 4.18 -10.75
C LEU A 55 -10.42 5.05 -11.98
N VAL A 56 -9.99 4.41 -13.05
CA VAL A 56 -9.76 5.01 -14.37
C VAL A 56 -10.24 4.05 -15.45
N THR A 57 -10.55 4.61 -16.61
CA THR A 57 -10.77 3.85 -17.84
C THR A 57 -9.46 3.78 -18.61
N ILE A 58 -9.06 2.60 -19.07
CA ILE A 58 -7.83 2.37 -19.83
C ILE A 58 -8.21 1.68 -21.14
N ASN A 59 -7.84 2.27 -22.27
CA ASN A 59 -8.10 1.75 -23.61
C ASN A 59 -9.58 1.38 -23.82
N GLY A 60 -10.48 2.23 -23.33
CA GLY A 60 -11.94 2.06 -23.37
C GLY A 60 -12.52 1.07 -22.35
N GLN A 61 -11.70 0.34 -21.61
CA GLN A 61 -12.14 -0.61 -20.58
C GLN A 61 -12.15 0.04 -19.20
N ARG A 62 -13.18 -0.24 -18.41
CA ARG A 62 -13.51 0.47 -17.16
C ARG A 62 -13.15 -0.34 -15.92
N GLY A 63 -13.10 0.31 -14.76
CA GLY A 63 -12.94 -0.35 -13.47
C GLY A 63 -11.49 -0.63 -13.07
N PHE A 64 -10.50 -0.01 -13.72
CA PHE A 64 -9.10 -0.22 -13.36
C PHE A 64 -8.70 0.65 -12.19
N ARG A 65 -8.10 0.03 -11.17
CA ARG A 65 -7.43 0.75 -10.09
C ARG A 65 -6.10 1.29 -10.58
N ALA A 66 -5.99 2.61 -10.76
CA ALA A 66 -4.77 3.26 -11.25
C ALA A 66 -3.51 2.92 -10.44
N CYS A 67 -3.62 2.65 -9.14
CA CYS A 67 -2.49 2.27 -8.29
C CYS A 67 -1.99 0.83 -8.48
N MET A 68 -2.75 -0.01 -9.18
CA MET A 68 -2.42 -1.42 -9.45
C MET A 68 -2.05 -1.68 -10.91
N GLN A 69 -2.36 -0.75 -11.83
CA GLN A 69 -2.05 -0.90 -13.26
C GLN A 69 -0.71 -0.28 -13.60
N ILE A 70 0.19 -1.09 -14.18
CA ILE A 70 1.43 -0.59 -14.76
C ILE A 70 1.13 0.04 -16.12
N ILE A 71 1.61 1.25 -16.32
CA ILE A 71 1.38 1.99 -17.55
C ILE A 71 2.16 1.38 -18.72
N LYS A 72 1.50 1.22 -19.86
CA LYS A 72 2.07 0.69 -21.10
C LYS A 72 2.21 1.81 -22.15
N PRO A 73 3.20 1.73 -23.07
CA PRO A 73 3.34 2.71 -24.13
C PRO A 73 2.06 2.84 -24.96
N GLY A 74 1.59 4.06 -25.17
CA GLY A 74 0.39 4.36 -25.95
C GLY A 74 -0.94 4.14 -25.22
N ASP A 75 -0.94 3.80 -23.92
CA ASP A 75 -2.18 3.69 -23.15
C ASP A 75 -3.01 4.98 -23.24
N VAL A 76 -4.31 4.84 -23.52
CA VAL A 76 -5.28 5.93 -23.49
C VAL A 76 -6.08 5.82 -22.20
N ILE A 77 -5.92 6.82 -21.33
CA ILE A 77 -6.43 6.83 -19.98
C ILE A 77 -7.46 7.95 -19.84
N GLU A 78 -8.60 7.63 -19.25
CA GLU A 78 -9.67 8.59 -19.00
C GLU A 78 -10.10 8.54 -17.54
N LYS A 79 -10.66 9.67 -17.09
CA LYS A 79 -11.25 9.76 -15.75
C LYS A 79 -12.50 8.90 -15.73
N GLU A 80 -12.66 8.12 -14.68
CA GLU A 80 -13.82 7.28 -14.53
C GLU A 80 -14.85 7.91 -13.59
N SER A 81 -16.10 7.98 -14.05
CA SER A 81 -17.24 8.30 -13.19
C SER A 81 -18.00 7.03 -12.86
N ASP A 82 -18.29 6.82 -11.59
CA ASP A 82 -19.10 5.69 -11.09
C ASP A 82 -20.58 5.79 -11.51
N ARG A 83 -21.03 6.93 -12.06
CA ARG A 83 -22.40 7.14 -12.57
C ARG A 83 -22.68 6.47 -13.91
N ARG A 84 -21.63 6.11 -14.66
CA ARG A 84 -21.78 5.42 -15.93
C ARG A 84 -21.68 3.92 -15.68
N HIS A 85 -22.46 3.12 -16.39
CA HIS A 85 -22.25 1.67 -16.48
C HIS A 85 -21.33 1.32 -17.64
N ALA A 86 -20.65 0.17 -17.56
CA ALA A 86 -19.91 -0.36 -18.70
C ALA A 86 -20.89 -0.72 -19.82
N THR A 87 -20.51 -0.48 -21.08
CA THR A 87 -21.30 -0.93 -22.22
C THR A 87 -21.15 -2.44 -22.38
N LEU A 88 -22.27 -3.15 -22.56
CA LEU A 88 -22.33 -4.62 -22.62
C LEU A 88 -21.58 -5.24 -23.82
N ASN A 89 -21.14 -4.43 -24.79
CA ASN A 89 -20.55 -4.91 -26.05
C ASN A 89 -19.03 -5.09 -26.01
N GLN A 90 -18.40 -5.13 -24.84
CA GLN A 90 -16.97 -5.40 -24.74
C GLN A 90 -16.70 -6.91 -24.80
N LYS A 91 -16.03 -7.38 -25.85
CA LYS A 91 -15.47 -8.74 -25.89
C LYS A 91 -14.40 -8.86 -24.82
N THR A 92 -14.64 -9.70 -23.82
CA THR A 92 -13.64 -10.04 -22.80
C THR A 92 -12.99 -11.38 -23.14
N ASN A 93 -11.68 -11.46 -22.97
CA ASN A 93 -10.99 -12.75 -23.05
C ASN A 93 -11.29 -13.54 -21.78
N THR A 94 -11.72 -14.79 -21.93
CA THR A 94 -11.87 -15.68 -20.78
C THR A 94 -10.47 -16.11 -20.31
N PRO A 95 -10.07 -15.86 -19.06
CA PRO A 95 -8.76 -16.27 -18.56
C PRO A 95 -8.58 -17.78 -18.63
N LYS A 96 -7.40 -18.25 -19.04
CA LYS A 96 -7.10 -19.69 -19.11
C LYS A 96 -7.18 -20.30 -17.70
N ARG A 97 -7.98 -21.35 -17.54
CA ARG A 97 -8.07 -22.10 -16.28
C ARG A 97 -6.92 -23.08 -16.14
N LEU A 98 -6.24 -23.04 -15.01
CA LEU A 98 -5.16 -23.94 -14.62
C LEU A 98 -5.54 -24.62 -13.30
N ASN A 99 -5.29 -25.93 -13.23
CA ASN A 99 -5.44 -26.70 -12.00
C ASN A 99 -4.06 -26.92 -11.41
N GLU A 100 -3.92 -26.66 -10.11
CA GLU A 100 -2.66 -26.82 -9.38
C GLU A 100 -2.89 -27.58 -8.08
N HIS A 101 -1.81 -28.20 -7.60
CA HIS A 101 -1.76 -28.86 -6.31
C HIS A 101 -0.53 -28.36 -5.54
N ALA A 102 -0.67 -28.26 -4.23
CA ALA A 102 0.44 -27.93 -3.34
C ALA A 102 0.26 -28.64 -2.00
N GLU A 103 1.35 -28.98 -1.33
CA GLU A 103 1.28 -29.38 0.07
C GLU A 103 0.97 -28.16 0.93
N ILE A 104 1.65 -27.03 0.67
CA ILE A 104 1.39 -25.76 1.34
C ILE A 104 1.10 -24.67 0.30
N LEU A 105 -0.07 -24.05 0.40
CA LEU A 105 -0.37 -22.80 -0.29
C LEU A 105 -0.15 -21.61 0.64
N ILE A 106 0.57 -20.60 0.17
CA ILE A 106 0.78 -19.34 0.89
C ILE A 106 0.07 -18.22 0.14
N VAL A 107 -0.79 -17.47 0.82
CA VAL A 107 -1.50 -16.33 0.22
C VAL A 107 -0.84 -15.03 0.68
N GLY A 108 -0.13 -14.36 -0.21
CA GLY A 108 0.64 -13.14 0.00
C GLY A 108 2.14 -13.39 -0.04
N ALA A 109 2.86 -12.64 -0.87
CA ALA A 109 4.31 -12.67 -1.04
C ALA A 109 4.99 -11.47 -0.38
N GLY A 110 4.46 -11.01 0.76
CA GLY A 110 5.12 -10.08 1.67
C GLY A 110 6.26 -10.72 2.46
N PRO A 111 6.84 -10.02 3.47
CA PRO A 111 7.90 -10.56 4.30
C PRO A 111 7.56 -11.90 4.97
N ALA A 112 6.35 -12.02 5.50
CA ALA A 112 5.86 -13.24 6.14
C ALA A 112 5.78 -14.40 5.13
N GLY A 113 5.11 -14.18 4.00
CA GLY A 113 4.89 -15.23 3.01
C GLY A 113 6.16 -15.67 2.29
N LEU A 114 7.05 -14.74 1.92
CA LEU A 114 8.36 -15.11 1.35
C LEU A 114 9.19 -15.92 2.34
N THR A 115 9.20 -15.53 3.62
CA THR A 115 9.94 -16.26 4.65
C THR A 115 9.37 -17.66 4.88
N ALA A 116 8.04 -17.78 4.98
CA ALA A 116 7.36 -19.05 5.11
C ALA A 116 7.64 -19.96 3.90
N ALA A 117 7.55 -19.42 2.69
CA ALA A 117 7.77 -20.16 1.45
C ALA A 117 9.20 -20.70 1.34
N ILE A 118 10.19 -19.85 1.65
CA ILE A 118 11.61 -20.24 1.65
C ILE A 118 11.85 -21.35 2.68
N LYS A 119 11.27 -21.25 3.88
CA LYS A 119 11.45 -22.23 4.95
C LYS A 119 10.81 -23.58 4.60
N ALA A 120 9.56 -23.56 4.13
CA ALA A 120 8.86 -24.77 3.71
C ALA A 120 9.56 -25.44 2.51
N LYS A 121 9.95 -24.66 1.49
CA LYS A 121 10.66 -25.20 0.32
C LYS A 121 12.03 -25.78 0.68
N ALA A 122 12.75 -25.17 1.62
CA ALA A 122 14.02 -25.69 2.12
C ALA A 122 13.87 -27.02 2.89
N ALA A 123 12.68 -27.29 3.43
CA ALA A 123 12.35 -28.57 4.05
C ALA A 123 11.88 -29.63 3.04
N GLY A 124 11.92 -29.34 1.74
CA GLY A 124 11.50 -30.27 0.68
C GLY A 124 10.00 -30.26 0.36
N VAL A 125 9.23 -29.39 1.00
CA VAL A 125 7.77 -29.32 0.81
C VAL A 125 7.42 -28.66 -0.52
N ASP A 126 6.36 -29.15 -1.17
CA ASP A 126 5.79 -28.50 -2.34
C ASP A 126 4.96 -27.27 -1.98
N VAL A 127 5.46 -26.10 -2.37
CA VAL A 127 4.92 -24.79 -2.00
C VAL A 127 4.51 -24.00 -3.22
N VAL A 128 3.31 -23.45 -3.15
CA VAL A 128 2.81 -22.43 -4.08
C VAL A 128 2.54 -21.14 -3.30
N VAL A 129 2.90 -19.99 -3.89
CA VAL A 129 2.59 -18.67 -3.35
C VAL A 129 1.71 -17.92 -4.35
N LEU A 130 0.61 -17.34 -3.89
CA LEU A 130 -0.21 -16.41 -4.68
C LEU A 130 -0.06 -15.00 -4.13
N ASP A 131 0.09 -14.00 -5.00
CA ASP A 131 0.11 -12.58 -4.60
C ASP A 131 -0.56 -11.72 -5.66
N ASP A 132 -1.29 -10.68 -5.23
CA ASP A 132 -2.05 -9.80 -6.12
C ASP A 132 -1.18 -8.73 -6.80
N ARG A 133 0.06 -8.52 -6.34
CA ARG A 133 1.03 -7.63 -6.96
C ARG A 133 1.87 -8.39 -7.99
N GLU A 134 2.31 -7.65 -9.00
CA GLU A 134 3.24 -8.14 -10.02
C GLU A 134 4.63 -8.49 -9.46
N GLU A 135 5.06 -7.80 -8.40
CA GLU A 135 6.38 -8.01 -7.80
C GLU A 135 6.27 -8.39 -6.31
N PRO A 136 6.85 -9.52 -5.90
CA PRO A 136 6.89 -9.94 -4.49
C PRO A 136 7.60 -8.93 -3.59
N GLY A 137 7.23 -8.91 -2.31
CA GLY A 137 7.82 -8.07 -1.26
C GLY A 137 6.78 -7.31 -0.43
N GLY A 138 5.53 -7.26 -0.91
CA GLY A 138 4.41 -6.63 -0.22
C GLY A 138 4.62 -5.13 0.07
N GLN A 139 3.81 -4.61 1.00
CA GLN A 139 3.80 -3.20 1.38
C GLN A 139 4.99 -2.77 2.25
N TYR A 140 5.76 -3.72 2.78
CA TYR A 140 6.95 -3.39 3.58
C TYR A 140 8.14 -3.14 2.64
N TYR A 141 8.53 -4.13 1.83
CA TYR A 141 9.75 -3.99 1.02
C TYR A 141 9.60 -3.08 -0.19
N LYS A 142 8.38 -2.93 -0.74
CA LYS A 142 8.05 -2.00 -1.85
C LYS A 142 9.16 -1.97 -2.92
N PRO A 143 9.36 -3.04 -3.71
CA PRO A 143 10.44 -3.10 -4.70
C PRO A 143 10.40 -1.87 -5.60
N ARG A 144 11.57 -1.30 -5.90
CA ARG A 144 11.66 -0.12 -6.76
C ARG A 144 11.28 -0.45 -8.18
N SER A 145 10.52 0.43 -8.82
CA SER A 145 10.29 0.33 -10.25
C SER A 145 11.60 0.54 -11.01
N ILE A 146 11.69 -0.06 -12.19
CA ILE A 146 12.85 0.10 -13.08
C ILE A 146 13.10 1.56 -13.48
N GLY A 147 12.05 2.39 -13.46
CA GLY A 147 12.09 3.82 -13.75
C GLY A 147 12.07 4.73 -12.52
N PHE A 148 12.47 4.22 -11.35
CA PHE A 148 12.51 4.97 -10.09
C PHE A 148 13.22 6.33 -10.24
N ARG A 149 12.54 7.40 -9.81
CA ARG A 149 13.02 8.78 -9.93
C ARG A 149 13.77 9.26 -8.69
N GLY A 150 14.98 8.76 -8.46
CA GLY A 150 15.82 9.24 -7.38
C GLY A 150 17.28 8.86 -7.55
N PHE A 151 18.18 9.72 -7.07
CA PHE A 151 19.62 9.54 -7.22
C PHE A 151 20.25 8.67 -6.13
N HIS A 152 19.48 8.35 -5.08
CA HIS A 152 20.01 7.57 -3.96
C HIS A 152 19.89 6.06 -4.21
N GLY A 153 20.92 5.31 -3.82
CA GLY A 153 20.91 3.84 -3.89
C GLY A 153 19.82 3.17 -3.04
N LEU A 154 19.62 1.87 -3.24
CA LEU A 154 18.70 1.06 -2.44
C LEU A 154 19.01 1.21 -0.96
N ASP A 155 18.00 1.47 -0.13
CA ASP A 155 18.17 1.45 1.33
C ASP A 155 18.19 0.02 1.89
N ARG A 156 18.33 -0.09 3.21
CA ARG A 156 18.38 -1.38 3.92
C ARG A 156 17.15 -2.24 3.62
N GLN A 157 15.96 -1.67 3.72
CA GLN A 157 14.69 -2.38 3.54
C GLN A 157 14.56 -2.90 2.10
N HIS A 158 14.93 -2.11 1.09
CA HIS A 158 14.97 -2.60 -0.30
C HIS A 158 15.94 -3.77 -0.46
N ARG A 159 17.15 -3.68 0.13
CA ARG A 159 18.16 -4.77 0.06
C ARG A 159 17.71 -6.04 0.76
N GLU A 160 17.06 -5.93 1.92
CA GLU A 160 16.47 -7.08 2.62
C GLU A 160 15.39 -7.76 1.76
N GLY A 161 14.52 -6.98 1.12
CA GLY A 161 13.51 -7.49 0.20
C GLY A 161 14.13 -8.17 -1.04
N ASN A 162 15.17 -7.58 -1.64
CA ASN A 162 15.90 -8.19 -2.76
C ASN A 162 16.46 -9.55 -2.37
N ARG A 163 17.15 -9.63 -1.22
CA ARG A 163 17.73 -10.89 -0.73
C ARG A 163 16.68 -11.98 -0.53
N LEU A 164 15.48 -11.64 -0.01
CA LEU A 164 14.40 -12.60 0.13
C LEU A 164 13.86 -13.08 -1.21
N ARG A 165 13.65 -12.17 -2.18
CA ARG A 165 13.23 -12.54 -3.54
C ARG A 165 14.25 -13.45 -4.22
N GLU A 166 15.51 -13.06 -4.20
CA GLU A 166 16.62 -13.84 -4.78
C GLU A 166 16.71 -15.23 -4.14
N LYS A 167 16.56 -15.32 -2.82
CA LYS A 167 16.56 -16.60 -2.10
C LYS A 167 15.37 -17.48 -2.47
N ALA A 168 14.15 -16.91 -2.55
CA ALA A 168 12.95 -17.63 -2.97
C ALA A 168 13.08 -18.16 -4.40
N GLN A 169 13.64 -17.35 -5.31
CA GLN A 169 13.91 -17.76 -6.68
C GLN A 169 14.97 -18.87 -6.75
N LYS A 170 16.10 -18.70 -6.05
CA LYS A 170 17.22 -19.66 -6.06
C LYS A 170 16.81 -21.05 -5.58
N ILE A 171 15.91 -21.14 -4.60
CA ILE A 171 15.41 -22.42 -4.08
C ILE A 171 14.18 -22.95 -4.83
N GLY A 172 13.73 -22.24 -5.88
CA GLY A 172 12.64 -22.69 -6.75
C GLY A 172 11.26 -22.64 -6.10
N VAL A 173 10.97 -21.62 -5.28
CA VAL A 173 9.59 -21.36 -4.82
C VAL A 173 8.72 -20.98 -6.02
N ARG A 174 7.57 -21.64 -6.21
CA ARG A 174 6.59 -21.27 -7.24
C ARG A 174 5.74 -20.09 -6.76
N ILE A 175 5.98 -18.91 -7.32
CA ILE A 175 5.24 -17.68 -6.98
C ILE A 175 4.42 -17.24 -8.20
N TYR A 176 3.09 -17.19 -8.04
CA TYR A 176 2.18 -16.64 -9.03
C TYR A 176 1.73 -15.24 -8.62
N SER A 177 2.40 -14.24 -9.18
CA SER A 177 2.10 -12.81 -9.05
C SER A 177 0.92 -12.37 -9.92
N GLY A 178 0.32 -11.23 -9.58
CA GLY A 178 -0.87 -10.68 -10.24
C GLY A 178 -2.15 -11.51 -10.03
N GLN A 179 -2.14 -12.45 -9.07
CA GLN A 179 -3.25 -13.36 -8.77
C GLN A 179 -4.04 -12.88 -7.56
N THR A 180 -5.25 -12.38 -7.79
CA THR A 180 -6.18 -12.04 -6.71
C THR A 180 -6.92 -13.31 -6.26
N VAL A 181 -6.71 -13.73 -5.01
CA VAL A 181 -7.51 -14.79 -4.39
C VAL A 181 -8.88 -14.22 -4.02
N TRP A 182 -9.94 -14.79 -4.59
CA TRP A 182 -11.32 -14.35 -4.37
C TRP A 182 -12.19 -15.44 -3.73
N TYR A 183 -11.67 -16.66 -3.62
CA TYR A 183 -12.39 -17.79 -3.04
C TYR A 183 -11.46 -18.66 -2.20
N ALA A 184 -11.96 -19.08 -1.04
CA ALA A 184 -11.32 -20.06 -0.19
C ALA A 184 -12.37 -20.92 0.54
N ARG A 185 -12.17 -22.23 0.58
CA ARG A 185 -13.00 -23.17 1.34
C ARG A 185 -12.13 -24.27 1.95
N LYS A 186 -12.42 -24.64 3.19
CA LYS A 186 -11.91 -25.87 3.81
C LYS A 186 -12.79 -27.03 3.37
N GLU A 187 -12.19 -28.01 2.71
CA GLU A 187 -12.77 -29.34 2.46
C GLU A 187 -12.28 -30.31 3.55
N LYS A 188 -12.73 -31.58 3.52
CA LYS A 188 -12.40 -32.57 4.57
C LYS A 188 -10.89 -32.63 4.90
N ASP A 189 -10.06 -32.92 3.90
CA ASP A 189 -8.62 -33.12 4.07
C ASP A 189 -7.76 -32.04 3.38
N THR A 190 -8.39 -31.12 2.64
CA THR A 190 -7.70 -30.13 1.80
C THR A 190 -8.38 -28.76 1.86
N PHE A 191 -7.77 -27.77 1.23
CA PHE A 191 -8.34 -26.46 0.96
C PHE A 191 -8.53 -26.29 -0.54
N GLU A 192 -9.69 -25.75 -0.93
CA GLU A 192 -9.92 -25.27 -2.29
C GLU A 192 -9.75 -23.75 -2.32
N ILE A 193 -8.82 -23.28 -3.16
CA ILE A 193 -8.51 -21.87 -3.32
C ILE A 193 -8.60 -21.51 -4.79
N ARG A 194 -9.27 -20.39 -5.10
CA ARG A 194 -9.36 -19.88 -6.47
C ARG A 194 -8.83 -18.46 -6.57
N SER A 195 -8.07 -18.21 -7.63
CA SER A 195 -7.53 -16.89 -7.93
C SER A 195 -7.70 -16.53 -9.40
N VAL A 196 -7.62 -15.24 -9.69
CA VAL A 196 -7.76 -14.69 -11.03
C VAL A 196 -6.77 -13.55 -11.28
N SER A 197 -6.35 -13.46 -12.53
CA SER A 197 -5.55 -12.38 -13.13
C SER A 197 -6.13 -12.06 -14.52
N GLU A 198 -5.53 -11.11 -15.23
CA GLU A 198 -5.96 -10.74 -16.60
C GLU A 198 -6.03 -11.96 -17.54
N ASN A 199 -5.06 -12.87 -17.47
CA ASN A 199 -4.90 -13.94 -18.47
C ASN A 199 -5.03 -15.36 -17.91
N ARG A 200 -5.04 -15.53 -16.59
CA ARG A 200 -5.08 -16.84 -15.92
C ARG A 200 -6.06 -16.83 -14.76
N GLN A 201 -6.70 -17.97 -14.53
CA GLN A 201 -7.41 -18.30 -13.31
C GLN A 201 -6.88 -19.63 -12.77
N PHE A 202 -6.67 -19.71 -11.46
CA PHE A 202 -6.22 -20.93 -10.81
C PHE A 202 -7.33 -21.57 -9.98
N TYR A 203 -7.38 -22.89 -10.05
CA TYR A 203 -8.07 -23.76 -9.11
C TYR A 203 -6.98 -24.57 -8.39
N ILE A 204 -6.80 -24.35 -7.09
CA ILE A 204 -5.72 -24.97 -6.32
C ILE A 204 -6.31 -25.81 -5.19
N LYS A 205 -5.87 -27.07 -5.11
CA LYS A 205 -6.06 -27.91 -3.93
C LYS A 205 -4.80 -27.94 -3.09
N ALA A 206 -4.90 -27.59 -1.81
CA ALA A 206 -3.76 -27.55 -0.90
C ALA A 206 -4.02 -28.39 0.37
N LEU A 207 -2.99 -29.05 0.92
CA LEU A 207 -3.13 -29.77 2.21
C LEU A 207 -3.19 -28.80 3.40
N SER A 208 -2.37 -27.75 3.32
CA SER A 208 -2.29 -26.67 4.30
C SER A 208 -2.28 -25.29 3.61
N VAL A 209 -2.79 -24.28 4.30
CA VAL A 209 -2.78 -22.89 3.83
C VAL A 209 -2.13 -22.00 4.87
N ILE A 210 -1.28 -21.04 4.47
CA ILE A 210 -0.76 -19.99 5.34
C ILE A 210 -1.21 -18.64 4.81
N LEU A 211 -2.02 -17.92 5.60
CA LEU A 211 -2.49 -16.58 5.24
C LEU A 211 -1.47 -15.51 5.61
N CYS A 212 -0.85 -14.92 4.60
CA CYS A 212 0.13 -13.82 4.69
C CYS A 212 -0.41 -12.55 4.02
N THR A 213 -1.72 -12.31 4.13
CA THR A 213 -2.49 -11.26 3.43
C THR A 213 -2.17 -9.83 3.89
N GLY A 214 -1.51 -9.66 5.03
CA GLY A 214 -1.08 -8.35 5.52
C GLY A 214 -2.21 -7.54 6.17
N ALA A 215 -2.14 -6.22 6.02
CA ALA A 215 -3.02 -5.26 6.66
C ALA A 215 -3.21 -4.02 5.78
N PHE A 216 -4.36 -3.36 5.91
CA PHE A 216 -4.67 -2.08 5.29
C PHE A 216 -4.35 -0.93 6.23
N GLU A 217 -3.94 0.20 5.68
CA GLU A 217 -3.84 1.42 6.48
C GLU A 217 -5.25 1.96 6.75
N VAL A 218 -5.51 2.29 8.01
CA VAL A 218 -6.76 2.93 8.43
C VAL A 218 -6.61 4.43 8.15
N PRO A 219 -7.50 5.03 7.32
CA PRO A 219 -7.41 6.44 7.00
C PRO A 219 -7.85 7.31 8.18
N LYS A 220 -7.40 8.57 8.18
CA LYS A 220 -7.97 9.59 9.05
C LYS A 220 -9.32 10.07 8.49
N ILE A 221 -10.42 9.61 9.07
CA ILE A 221 -11.79 9.98 8.64
C ILE A 221 -12.19 11.29 9.32
N ILE A 222 -12.15 12.38 8.56
CA ILE A 222 -12.47 13.75 8.97
C ILE A 222 -13.04 14.53 7.78
N PRO A 223 -13.74 15.67 7.94
CA PRO A 223 -14.19 16.46 6.79
C PRO A 223 -13.07 16.72 5.76
N GLY A 224 -13.37 16.46 4.48
CA GLY A 224 -12.43 16.62 3.36
C GLY A 224 -11.41 15.49 3.15
N TRP A 225 -11.43 14.42 3.96
CA TRP A 225 -10.45 13.31 3.89
C TRP A 225 -10.36 12.55 2.55
N THR A 226 -11.34 12.73 1.66
CA THR A 226 -11.41 12.07 0.35
C THR A 226 -11.07 13.00 -0.83
N LEU A 227 -10.69 14.26 -0.54
CA LEU A 227 -10.33 15.22 -1.57
C LEU A 227 -9.11 14.74 -2.40
N PRO A 228 -9.09 14.99 -3.72
CA PRO A 228 -7.91 14.77 -4.53
C PRO A 228 -6.67 15.48 -3.95
N GLY A 229 -5.56 14.75 -3.82
CA GLY A 229 -4.34 15.21 -3.15
C GLY A 229 -4.23 14.79 -1.69
N VAL A 230 -5.26 14.15 -1.13
CA VAL A 230 -5.19 13.44 0.16
C VAL A 230 -4.91 11.97 -0.11
N VAL A 231 -3.92 11.42 0.57
CA VAL A 231 -3.56 10.00 0.52
C VAL A 231 -3.28 9.47 1.92
N THR A 232 -3.19 8.15 2.07
CA THR A 232 -2.68 7.57 3.31
C THR A 232 -1.15 7.66 3.37
N ILE A 233 -0.54 7.51 4.56
CA ILE A 233 0.93 7.63 4.71
C ILE A 233 1.63 6.51 3.94
N GLY A 234 1.14 5.28 4.02
CA GLY A 234 1.60 4.13 3.27
C GLY A 234 1.45 4.29 1.75
N ALA A 235 0.40 4.97 1.28
CA ALA A 235 0.24 5.33 -0.13
C ALA A 235 1.34 6.30 -0.59
N ALA A 236 1.60 7.35 0.18
CA ALA A 236 2.68 8.28 -0.09
C ALA A 236 4.05 7.57 -0.05
N GLN A 237 4.26 6.64 0.89
CA GLN A 237 5.46 5.81 0.90
C GLN A 237 5.58 4.93 -0.34
N THR A 238 4.47 4.42 -0.89
CA THR A 238 4.50 3.71 -2.17
C THR A 238 4.97 4.64 -3.29
N MET A 239 4.44 5.87 -3.37
CA MET A 239 4.88 6.84 -4.39
C MET A 239 6.37 7.17 -4.27
N VAL A 240 6.83 7.46 -3.05
CA VAL A 240 8.21 7.83 -2.76
C VAL A 240 9.17 6.66 -2.95
N ARG A 241 8.91 5.52 -2.29
CA ARG A 241 9.85 4.40 -2.22
C ARG A 241 9.89 3.57 -3.49
N ARG A 242 8.73 3.29 -4.09
CA ARG A 242 8.64 2.44 -5.29
C ARG A 242 8.92 3.24 -6.56
N TYR A 243 8.29 4.39 -6.72
CA TYR A 243 8.29 5.13 -7.99
C TYR A 243 9.22 6.36 -8.01
N GLY A 244 9.64 6.85 -6.85
CA GLY A 244 10.40 8.10 -6.75
C GLY A 244 9.53 9.34 -6.97
N VAL A 245 8.22 9.23 -6.78
CA VAL A 245 7.27 10.30 -7.07
C VAL A 245 6.92 11.06 -5.80
N ILE A 246 7.06 12.38 -5.87
CA ILE A 246 6.59 13.32 -4.86
C ILE A 246 5.91 14.47 -5.58
N PRO A 247 4.67 14.81 -5.23
CA PRO A 247 4.02 15.97 -5.81
C PRO A 247 4.77 17.26 -5.45
N SER A 248 4.74 18.23 -6.37
CA SER A 248 5.28 19.57 -6.15
C SER A 248 4.44 20.33 -5.13
N GLY A 249 5.06 21.26 -4.40
CA GLY A 249 4.39 22.13 -3.43
C GLY A 249 4.68 21.77 -1.96
N LYS A 250 3.81 22.24 -1.07
CA LYS A 250 3.84 22.03 0.37
C LYS A 250 3.12 20.73 0.71
N VAL A 251 3.82 19.86 1.43
CA VAL A 251 3.34 18.56 1.87
C VAL A 251 3.03 18.61 3.35
N LEU A 252 1.83 18.19 3.73
CA LEU A 252 1.48 17.92 5.12
C LEU A 252 1.44 16.41 5.36
N ILE A 253 2.15 15.96 6.38
CA ILE A 253 2.07 14.58 6.88
C ILE A 253 1.41 14.64 8.24
N ALA A 254 0.34 13.88 8.46
CA ALA A 254 -0.40 13.89 9.72
C ALA A 254 -0.68 12.47 10.19
N GLY A 255 -0.18 12.10 11.37
CA GLY A 255 -0.35 10.73 11.86
C GLY A 255 0.09 10.55 13.29
N ASN A 256 0.17 9.28 13.68
CA ASN A 256 0.66 8.87 14.98
C ASN A 256 1.86 7.93 14.82
N GLY A 257 2.99 8.31 15.39
CA GLY A 257 4.15 7.45 15.53
C GLY A 257 5.13 7.54 14.34
N PRO A 258 6.10 6.60 14.28
CA PRO A 258 7.31 6.77 13.49
C PRO A 258 7.10 6.78 11.97
N LEU A 259 5.94 6.34 11.48
CA LEU A 259 5.68 6.21 10.04
C LEU A 259 5.69 7.57 9.32
N GLY A 260 5.15 8.62 9.95
CA GLY A 260 5.17 9.97 9.39
C GLY A 260 6.58 10.55 9.32
N LEU A 261 7.40 10.32 10.35
CA LEU A 261 8.83 10.69 10.35
C LEU A 261 9.63 9.95 9.28
N GLN A 262 9.37 8.64 9.12
CA GLN A 262 9.99 7.84 8.08
C GLN A 262 9.61 8.38 6.69
N LEU A 263 8.33 8.64 6.43
CA LEU A 263 7.88 9.22 5.16
C LEU A 263 8.57 10.58 4.88
N ALA A 264 8.65 11.46 5.89
CA ALA A 264 9.34 12.74 5.74
C ALA A 264 10.81 12.56 5.35
N HIS A 265 11.52 11.66 6.02
CA HIS A 265 12.90 11.30 5.68
C HIS A 265 13.02 10.76 4.24
N GLU A 266 12.12 9.87 3.83
CA GLU A 266 12.11 9.28 2.49
C GLU A 266 11.84 10.33 1.40
N ILE A 267 10.92 11.27 1.66
CA ILE A 267 10.63 12.41 0.78
C ILE A 267 11.89 13.27 0.59
N LEU A 268 12.56 13.61 1.70
CA LEU A 268 13.76 14.46 1.68
C LEU A 268 14.95 13.80 0.97
N ARG A 269 14.99 12.46 0.89
CA ARG A 269 16.00 11.72 0.12
C ARG A 269 15.80 11.77 -1.39
N LEU A 270 14.62 12.17 -1.86
CA LEU A 270 14.38 12.48 -3.29
C LEU A 270 14.71 13.94 -3.63
N GLY A 271 14.72 14.82 -2.63
CA GLY A 271 15.22 16.18 -2.74
C GLY A 271 14.58 17.12 -1.72
N PRO A 272 15.05 18.39 -1.64
CA PRO A 272 14.44 19.40 -0.78
C PRO A 272 12.96 19.61 -1.07
N ARG A 273 12.16 19.61 0.00
CA ARG A 273 10.70 19.77 -0.05
C ARG A 273 10.20 20.56 1.16
N ASN A 274 9.12 21.30 0.98
CA ASN A 274 8.45 21.99 2.08
C ASN A 274 7.49 20.99 2.76
N ILE A 275 7.89 20.50 3.92
CA ILE A 275 7.13 19.49 4.67
C ILE A 275 6.73 20.09 6.01
N THR A 276 5.46 19.92 6.37
CA THR A 276 4.98 20.04 7.74
C THR A 276 4.55 18.66 8.23
N LEU A 277 5.04 18.25 9.40
CA LEU A 277 4.69 16.99 10.04
C LEU A 277 3.88 17.28 11.31
N ALA A 278 2.61 16.91 11.31
CA ALA A 278 1.77 16.89 12.51
C ALA A 278 1.83 15.49 13.15
N GLU A 279 2.44 15.42 14.32
CA GLU A 279 2.59 14.19 15.10
C GLU A 279 1.69 14.28 16.34
N LYS A 280 0.78 13.33 16.48
CA LYS A 280 -0.12 13.27 17.64
C LYS A 280 0.62 12.97 18.93
N ALA A 281 1.65 12.12 18.86
CA ALA A 281 2.41 11.73 20.03
C ALA A 281 3.22 12.90 20.58
N ALA A 282 3.25 13.01 21.92
CA ALA A 282 4.21 13.86 22.59
C ALA A 282 5.61 13.23 22.51
N VAL A 283 6.66 14.04 22.49
CA VAL A 283 8.02 13.56 22.74
C VAL A 283 8.18 13.34 24.24
N ASN A 284 8.00 12.10 24.67
CA ASN A 284 8.23 11.70 26.06
C ASN A 284 9.45 10.78 26.13
N VAL A 285 10.54 11.27 26.71
CA VAL A 285 11.71 10.44 27.05
C VAL A 285 11.39 9.79 28.40
N ASN A 286 11.06 8.49 28.38
CA ASN A 286 10.68 7.75 29.58
C ASN A 286 11.30 6.35 29.60
N PHE A 287 11.03 5.58 30.65
CA PHE A 287 11.53 4.22 30.82
C PHE A 287 11.13 3.26 29.68
N GLN A 288 10.02 3.50 28.98
CA GLN A 288 9.65 2.71 27.81
C GLN A 288 10.60 2.96 26.64
N LEU A 289 11.14 4.18 26.50
CA LEU A 289 12.15 4.49 25.49
C LEU A 289 13.47 3.75 25.78
N LEU A 290 13.85 3.64 27.05
CA LEU A 290 15.02 2.84 27.47
C LEU A 290 14.81 1.35 27.16
N LYS A 291 13.62 0.80 27.44
CA LYS A 291 13.25 -0.57 27.04
C LYS A 291 13.31 -0.74 25.53
N ALA A 292 12.76 0.19 24.76
CA ALA A 292 12.80 0.15 23.31
C ALA A 292 14.24 0.20 22.78
N ALA A 293 15.13 0.97 23.40
CA ALA A 293 16.55 0.98 23.06
C ALA A 293 17.25 -0.36 23.33
N PHE A 294 16.87 -1.06 24.38
CA PHE A 294 17.42 -2.38 24.70
C PHE A 294 16.90 -3.48 23.76
N TYR A 295 15.58 -3.59 23.57
CA TYR A 295 14.96 -4.67 22.78
C TYR A 295 14.97 -4.42 21.27
N CYS A 296 14.92 -3.15 20.86
CA CYS A 296 14.82 -2.73 19.47
C CYS A 296 15.85 -1.63 19.11
N PRO A 297 17.16 -1.82 19.41
CA PRO A 297 18.19 -0.78 19.24
C PRO A 297 18.24 -0.23 17.81
N ARG A 298 17.97 -1.09 16.82
CA ARG A 298 17.95 -0.70 15.41
C ARG A 298 16.83 0.28 15.09
N LEU A 299 15.63 0.07 15.64
CA LEU A 299 14.51 1.01 15.43
C LEU A 299 14.80 2.36 16.09
N MET A 300 15.57 2.38 17.18
CA MET A 300 16.02 3.62 17.81
C MET A 300 17.01 4.39 16.93
N VAL A 301 17.96 3.68 16.31
CA VAL A 301 18.90 4.29 15.35
C VAL A 301 18.14 4.86 14.15
N ASP A 302 17.23 4.09 13.55
CA ASP A 302 16.39 4.56 12.44
C ASP A 302 15.60 5.82 12.86
N GLY A 303 14.98 5.80 14.05
CA GLY A 303 14.26 6.95 14.59
C GLY A 303 15.12 8.19 14.85
N ALA A 304 16.39 8.01 15.25
CA ALA A 304 17.35 9.11 15.41
C ALA A 304 17.76 9.69 14.05
N ILE A 305 18.01 8.85 13.05
CA ILE A 305 18.33 9.27 11.67
C ILE A 305 17.18 10.08 11.08
N TYR A 306 15.93 9.63 11.26
CA TYR A 306 14.76 10.33 10.73
C TYR A 306 14.61 11.71 11.37
N ARG A 307 14.74 11.81 12.70
CA ARG A 307 14.69 13.09 13.42
C ARG A 307 15.82 14.04 13.01
N TRP A 308 17.04 13.53 12.89
CA TRP A 308 18.18 14.31 12.43
C TRP A 308 17.96 14.87 11.02
N THR A 309 17.39 14.05 10.13
CA THR A 309 17.06 14.46 8.75
C THR A 309 16.05 15.59 8.77
N THR A 310 14.94 15.45 9.51
CA THR A 310 13.90 16.50 9.61
C THR A 310 14.40 17.77 10.26
N PHE A 311 15.33 17.67 11.23
CA PHE A 311 15.96 18.82 11.86
C PHE A 311 16.86 19.57 10.86
N LYS A 312 17.74 18.85 10.16
CA LYS A 312 18.67 19.43 9.18
C LYS A 312 17.94 20.08 8.00
N SER A 313 16.80 19.53 7.56
CA SER A 313 15.97 20.09 6.49
C SER A 313 15.06 21.23 6.93
N LYS A 314 15.08 21.62 8.22
CA LYS A 314 14.18 22.62 8.81
C LYS A 314 12.70 22.28 8.59
N THR A 315 12.36 20.99 8.60
CA THR A 315 10.97 20.51 8.52
C THR A 315 10.22 20.94 9.77
N SER A 316 9.03 21.53 9.60
CA SER A 316 8.20 21.95 10.74
C SER A 316 7.53 20.72 11.36
N VAL A 317 8.03 20.26 12.50
CA VAL A 317 7.45 19.13 13.25
C VAL A 317 6.60 19.67 14.41
N LEU A 318 5.30 19.45 14.32
CA LEU A 318 4.28 19.89 15.26
C LEU A 318 3.84 18.70 16.13
N TYR A 319 4.37 18.60 17.35
CA TYR A 319 4.01 17.55 18.30
C TYR A 319 2.74 17.88 19.09
N ASN A 320 1.96 16.86 19.43
CA ASN A 320 0.61 17.00 20.01
C ASN A 320 -0.36 17.71 19.06
N TRP A 321 -0.13 17.65 17.75
CA TRP A 321 -1.04 18.23 16.77
C TRP A 321 -1.70 17.12 15.96
N GLU A 322 -2.98 17.31 15.68
CA GLU A 322 -3.79 16.41 14.87
C GLU A 322 -4.51 17.20 13.79
N ILE A 323 -4.76 16.54 12.65
CA ILE A 323 -5.58 17.09 11.58
C ILE A 323 -7.07 16.93 11.93
N GLU A 324 -7.79 18.05 11.94
CA GLU A 324 -9.21 18.15 12.31
C GLU A 324 -10.11 18.20 11.07
N ALA A 325 -9.69 18.92 10.03
CA ALA A 325 -10.39 19.01 8.75
C ALA A 325 -9.41 19.29 7.61
N ILE A 326 -9.77 18.86 6.41
CA ILE A 326 -9.06 19.17 5.17
C ILE A 326 -9.85 20.23 4.41
N LEU A 327 -9.15 21.23 3.92
CA LEU A 327 -9.69 22.41 3.26
C LEU A 327 -9.46 22.32 1.75
N GLY A 328 -10.47 22.71 0.98
CA GLY A 328 -10.46 22.75 -0.47
C GLY A 328 -11.82 22.38 -1.04
N THR A 329 -12.06 22.73 -2.30
CA THR A 329 -13.31 22.40 -3.01
C THR A 329 -13.12 21.28 -4.03
N ARG A 330 -12.18 21.43 -4.95
CA ARG A 330 -11.93 20.43 -6.01
C ARG A 330 -10.74 19.51 -5.70
N ARG A 331 -9.80 20.02 -4.93
CA ARG A 331 -8.59 19.35 -4.46
C ARG A 331 -8.19 19.95 -3.13
N VAL A 332 -7.22 19.34 -2.48
CA VAL A 332 -6.64 19.90 -1.26
C VAL A 332 -5.93 21.23 -1.52
N GLU A 333 -6.20 22.19 -0.64
CA GLU A 333 -5.61 23.54 -0.60
C GLU A 333 -5.02 23.85 0.79
N GLY A 334 -5.44 23.11 1.82
CA GLY A 334 -4.91 23.23 3.16
C GLY A 334 -5.53 22.25 4.15
N ALA A 335 -5.17 22.41 5.40
CA ALA A 335 -5.74 21.66 6.51
C ALA A 335 -5.94 22.55 7.74
N LEU A 336 -6.95 22.22 8.53
CA LEU A 336 -7.12 22.71 9.89
C LEU A 336 -6.48 21.69 10.84
N LEU A 337 -5.47 22.13 11.58
CA LEU A 337 -4.84 21.36 12.65
C LEU A 337 -5.32 21.87 14.01
N SER A 338 -5.36 20.96 14.98
CA SER A 338 -5.69 21.25 16.37
C SER A 338 -4.63 20.68 17.30
N ASN A 339 -4.20 21.48 18.26
CA ASN A 339 -3.32 21.01 19.32
C ASN A 339 -4.13 20.23 20.36
N LEU A 340 -3.73 18.98 20.61
CA LEU A 340 -4.44 18.07 21.49
C LEU A 340 -4.47 18.53 22.95
N LYS A 341 -3.45 19.29 23.39
CA LYS A 341 -3.31 19.81 24.75
C LYS A 341 -3.96 21.18 24.92
N THR A 342 -3.55 22.15 24.10
CA THR A 342 -3.97 23.56 24.24
C THR A 342 -5.30 23.86 23.55
N LYS A 343 -5.77 22.97 22.67
CA LYS A 343 -6.92 23.18 21.76
C LYS A 343 -6.75 24.34 20.78
N GLU A 344 -5.53 24.87 20.66
CA GLU A 344 -5.17 25.87 19.65
C GLU A 344 -5.40 25.29 18.25
N LYS A 345 -6.02 26.08 17.36
CA LYS A 345 -6.25 25.70 15.97
C LYS A 345 -5.36 26.49 15.02
N ARG A 346 -4.81 25.83 14.01
CA ARG A 346 -4.00 26.45 12.95
C ARG A 346 -4.42 25.97 11.58
N LYS A 347 -4.60 26.91 10.65
CA LYS A 347 -4.76 26.60 9.23
C LYS A 347 -3.39 26.53 8.58
N ILE A 348 -3.10 25.43 7.88
CA ILE A 348 -1.85 25.23 7.17
C ILE A 348 -2.13 25.04 5.69
N PRO A 349 -1.67 25.94 4.80
CA PRO A 349 -1.79 25.76 3.36
C PRO A 349 -0.92 24.60 2.90
N CYS A 350 -1.50 23.69 2.13
CA CYS A 350 -0.79 22.55 1.56
C CYS A 350 -1.51 21.99 0.34
N GLU A 351 -0.74 21.53 -0.64
CA GLU A 351 -1.25 21.02 -1.91
C GLU A 351 -1.25 19.49 -1.98
N PHE A 352 -0.71 18.83 -0.94
CA PHE A 352 -0.72 17.37 -0.77
C PHE A 352 -0.72 16.98 0.71
N ILE A 353 -1.55 16.01 1.08
CA ILE A 353 -1.68 15.50 2.45
C ILE A 353 -1.48 13.99 2.48
N ALA A 354 -0.61 13.51 3.38
CA ALA A 354 -0.49 12.10 3.73
C ALA A 354 -0.97 11.89 5.18
N ALA A 355 -2.08 11.19 5.38
CA ALA A 355 -2.68 11.01 6.70
C ALA A 355 -3.19 9.59 7.01
N GLY A 356 -2.95 9.11 8.23
CA GLY A 356 -3.30 7.74 8.63
C GLY A 356 -3.45 7.55 10.14
N GLU A 357 -4.19 6.49 10.52
CA GLU A 357 -4.61 6.13 11.88
C GLU A 357 -4.20 4.69 12.25
N GLY A 358 -3.08 4.22 11.72
CA GLY A 358 -2.58 2.86 11.95
C GLY A 358 -3.09 1.87 10.92
N PHE A 359 -3.26 0.61 11.31
CA PHE A 359 -3.48 -0.49 10.37
C PHE A 359 -4.56 -1.47 10.85
N SER A 360 -5.35 -1.98 9.91
CA SER A 360 -6.36 -3.01 10.10
C SER A 360 -5.92 -4.30 9.40
N PRO A 361 -5.81 -5.45 10.08
CA PRO A 361 -5.46 -6.71 9.44
C PRO A 361 -6.46 -7.10 8.35
N GLN A 362 -5.95 -7.69 7.26
CA GLN A 362 -6.79 -8.23 6.20
C GLN A 362 -7.34 -9.60 6.62
N THR A 363 -8.63 -9.68 6.99
CA THR A 363 -9.26 -10.84 7.66
C THR A 363 -10.29 -11.57 6.80
N GLU A 364 -10.50 -11.15 5.56
CA GLU A 364 -11.53 -11.66 4.66
C GLU A 364 -11.36 -13.16 4.42
N LEU A 365 -10.15 -13.62 4.07
CA LEU A 365 -9.90 -15.04 3.81
C LEU A 365 -9.97 -15.90 5.08
N SER A 366 -9.45 -15.42 6.21
CA SER A 366 -9.56 -16.16 7.47
C SER A 366 -11.02 -16.33 7.90
N ARG A 367 -11.84 -15.28 7.71
CA ARG A 367 -13.28 -15.32 8.01
C ARG A 367 -14.02 -16.24 7.04
N LEU A 368 -13.69 -16.21 5.74
CA LEU A 368 -14.25 -17.15 4.76
C LEU A 368 -13.94 -18.61 5.09
N LEU A 369 -12.78 -18.88 5.68
CA LEU A 369 -12.38 -20.21 6.15
C LEU A 369 -12.94 -20.57 7.54
N GLY A 370 -13.76 -19.72 8.14
CA GLY A 370 -14.45 -20.00 9.41
C GLY A 370 -13.63 -19.67 10.67
N VAL A 371 -12.52 -18.94 10.55
CA VAL A 371 -11.73 -18.52 11.72
C VAL A 371 -12.51 -17.47 12.53
N PRO A 372 -12.76 -17.69 13.84
CA PRO A 372 -13.39 -16.70 14.70
C PRO A 372 -12.53 -15.44 14.81
N VAL A 373 -13.17 -14.31 15.05
CA VAL A 373 -12.50 -13.01 15.18
C VAL A 373 -12.79 -12.37 16.53
N LYS A 374 -11.88 -11.51 16.99
CA LYS A 374 -12.04 -10.65 18.16
C LYS A 374 -11.67 -9.21 17.81
N ILE A 375 -12.23 -8.27 18.55
CA ILE A 375 -11.84 -6.86 18.47
C ILE A 375 -10.65 -6.64 19.40
N ASP A 376 -9.55 -6.14 18.85
CA ASP A 376 -8.40 -5.74 19.65
C ASP A 376 -8.76 -4.48 20.47
N PRO A 377 -8.63 -4.50 21.82
CA PRO A 377 -9.11 -3.41 22.66
C PRO A 377 -8.30 -2.13 22.49
N THR A 378 -7.08 -2.20 21.97
CA THR A 378 -6.18 -1.05 21.80
C THR A 378 -6.38 -0.40 20.43
N THR A 379 -6.29 -1.18 19.36
CA THR A 379 -6.37 -0.71 17.97
C THR A 379 -7.81 -0.62 17.46
N LYS A 380 -8.77 -1.25 18.17
CA LYS A 380 -10.18 -1.39 17.79
C LYS A 380 -10.39 -2.13 16.47
N GLN A 381 -9.38 -2.86 15.99
CA GLN A 381 -9.44 -3.60 14.74
C GLN A 381 -9.91 -5.03 14.95
N ILE A 382 -10.52 -5.60 13.91
CA ILE A 382 -10.91 -7.01 13.87
C ILE A 382 -9.66 -7.85 13.62
N THR A 383 -9.43 -8.83 14.48
CA THR A 383 -8.26 -9.73 14.43
C THR A 383 -8.73 -11.19 14.47
N PRO A 384 -8.09 -12.11 13.72
CA PRO A 384 -8.40 -13.52 13.82
C PRO A 384 -7.92 -14.07 15.18
N ILE A 385 -8.72 -14.95 15.78
CA ILE A 385 -8.33 -15.70 16.97
C ILE A 385 -7.39 -16.82 16.53
N ARG A 386 -6.18 -16.82 17.09
CA ARG A 386 -5.11 -17.77 16.78
C ARG A 386 -4.28 -18.08 18.02
N ASN A 387 -3.58 -19.20 17.98
CA ASN A 387 -2.63 -19.62 19.00
C ASN A 387 -1.34 -18.77 18.95
N SER A 388 -0.46 -18.94 19.94
CA SER A 388 0.81 -18.21 20.03
C SER A 388 1.78 -18.51 18.87
N ASP A 389 1.70 -19.69 18.28
CA ASP A 389 2.43 -20.12 17.08
C ASP A 389 1.78 -19.62 15.77
N CYS A 390 0.72 -18.83 15.87
CA CYS A 390 -0.12 -18.31 14.80
C CYS A 390 -1.05 -19.31 14.09
N SER A 391 -1.13 -20.57 14.53
CA SER A 391 -2.13 -21.53 14.03
C SER A 391 -3.56 -21.15 14.43
N THR A 392 -4.55 -21.59 13.65
CA THR A 392 -5.97 -21.34 13.92
C THR A 392 -6.70 -22.59 14.44
N ILE A 393 -7.97 -22.45 14.81
CA ILE A 393 -8.82 -23.59 15.16
C ILE A 393 -9.15 -24.48 13.95
N ILE A 394 -8.90 -23.98 12.73
CA ILE A 394 -9.12 -24.72 11.50
C ILE A 394 -7.86 -25.54 11.24
N PRO A 395 -7.92 -26.89 11.24
CA PRO A 395 -6.73 -27.71 11.06
C PRO A 395 -6.03 -27.40 9.73
N ASN A 396 -4.71 -27.25 9.81
CA ASN A 396 -3.81 -26.92 8.69
C ASN A 396 -3.97 -25.50 8.11
N LEU A 397 -4.47 -24.53 8.90
CA LEU A 397 -4.56 -23.09 8.54
C LEU A 397 -3.81 -22.17 9.50
#